data_AF-A0A257CLS3-F1
#
_entry.id   AF-A0A257CLS3-F1
#
_cell.length_a   1.000
_cell.length_b   1.000
_cell.length_c   1.000
_cell.angle_alpha   90.00
_cell.angle_beta   90.00
_cell.angle_gamma   90.00
#
_symmetry.space_group_name_H-M   'P 1'
#
loop_
_entity.id
_entity.type
_entity.pdbx_description
1 polymer ?
#
loop_
_entity_poly.entity_id
_entity_poly.type
_entity_poly.pdbx_seq_one_letter_code
_entity_poly.pdbx_strand_id
1 'polypeptide(L)'
;MLLCLPVWAGDKLYVHDSTRIMLVDVDAKTLTSVARPTLDGIMTDTATDSAGTLYLLTFTSLYRLNSTDGTASLIGAHGVVGANALSFDGSGALYAASNNDTLLYRLNLSTGRATVAGNVPTSSAGDLAFIKGRLFFAGNNDTLGVINLLTFS
;
A
#
# COMPACT_ATOMS: atom_id res chain seq x y z
N MET A 1 -25.01 -7.21 -14.62
CA MET A 1 -23.99 -8.28 -14.80
C MET A 1 -22.80 -7.90 -13.95
N LEU A 2 -22.64 -8.50 -12.76
CA LEU A 2 -21.52 -8.21 -11.87
C LEU A 2 -20.25 -8.72 -12.54
N LEU A 3 -19.39 -7.81 -13.00
CA LEU A 3 -18.05 -8.18 -13.46
C LEU A 3 -17.25 -8.59 -12.22
N CYS A 4 -17.17 -9.91 -11.99
CA CYS A 4 -16.09 -10.51 -11.23
C CYS A 4 -14.81 -10.19 -11.98
N LEU A 5 -14.09 -9.15 -11.54
CA LEU A 5 -12.78 -8.85 -12.06
C LEU A 5 -11.82 -9.78 -11.31
N PRO A 6 -11.13 -10.72 -11.99
CA PRO A 6 -10.32 -11.70 -11.27
C PRO A 6 -9.11 -11.07 -10.57
N VAL A 7 -8.79 -9.80 -10.87
CA VAL A 7 -7.52 -9.16 -10.53
C VAL A 7 -7.69 -7.63 -10.33
N TRP A 8 -7.04 -7.07 -9.31
CA TRP A 8 -6.96 -5.63 -8.98
C TRP A 8 -5.80 -4.89 -9.69
N ALA A 9 -5.49 -5.26 -10.94
CA ALA A 9 -4.38 -4.66 -11.70
C ALA A 9 -4.75 -4.34 -13.16
N GLY A 10 -3.78 -3.81 -13.90
CA GLY A 10 -3.87 -3.43 -15.30
C GLY A 10 -4.19 -1.95 -15.48
N ASP A 11 -4.96 -1.63 -16.53
CA ASP A 11 -5.33 -0.25 -16.91
C ASP A 11 -6.43 0.35 -16.01
N LYS A 12 -6.49 -0.05 -14.73
CA LYS A 12 -7.50 0.39 -13.78
C LYS A 12 -6.88 1.21 -12.68
N LEU A 13 -7.53 2.33 -12.37
CA LEU A 13 -7.18 3.17 -11.25
C LEU A 13 -8.14 2.90 -10.10
N TYR A 14 -7.62 2.32 -9.02
CA TYR A 14 -8.34 2.18 -7.77
C TYR A 14 -7.91 3.27 -6.81
N VAL A 15 -8.88 3.82 -6.07
CA VAL A 15 -8.66 4.76 -4.97
C VAL A 15 -9.42 4.27 -3.76
N HIS A 16 -9.07 4.78 -2.58
CA HIS A 16 -9.76 4.44 -1.36
C HIS A 16 -10.15 5.69 -0.57
N ASP A 17 -11.16 5.53 0.29
CA ASP A 17 -11.33 6.40 1.45
C ASP A 17 -11.08 5.58 2.72
N SER A 18 -11.54 6.03 3.89
CA SER A 18 -11.32 5.30 5.14
C SER A 18 -12.05 3.96 5.22
N THR A 19 -13.03 3.69 4.35
CA THR A 19 -13.92 2.52 4.44
C THR A 19 -14.18 1.79 3.12
N ARG A 20 -13.81 2.38 1.97
CA ARG A 20 -14.16 1.88 0.65
C ARG A 20 -12.96 1.77 -0.25
N ILE A 21 -13.00 0.78 -1.13
CA ILE A 21 -12.25 0.78 -2.39
C ILE A 21 -13.20 1.20 -3.50
N MET A 22 -12.73 2.09 -4.37
CA MET A 22 -13.47 2.66 -5.48
C MET A 22 -12.66 2.53 -6.77
N LEU A 23 -13.33 2.19 -7.87
CA LEU A 23 -12.77 2.26 -9.21
C LEU A 23 -13.01 3.67 -9.77
N VAL A 24 -11.96 4.26 -10.34
CA VAL A 24 -12.02 5.53 -11.04
C VAL A 24 -12.28 5.29 -12.52
N ASP A 25 -13.31 5.95 -13.06
CA ASP A 25 -13.41 6.21 -14.49
C ASP A 25 -12.81 7.58 -14.75
N VAL A 26 -11.63 7.61 -15.38
CA VAL A 26 -10.84 8.82 -15.59
C VAL A 26 -11.51 9.75 -16.62
N ASP A 27 -12.09 9.18 -17.68
CA ASP A 27 -12.71 9.93 -18.76
C ASP A 27 -14.04 10.53 -18.32
N ALA A 28 -14.88 9.72 -17.64
CA ALA A 28 -16.15 10.17 -17.11
C ALA A 28 -16.01 10.99 -15.81
N LYS A 29 -14.84 10.95 -15.16
CA LYS A 29 -14.56 11.58 -13.86
C LYS A 29 -15.52 11.10 -12.77
N THR A 30 -15.77 9.79 -12.74
CA THR A 30 -16.70 9.17 -11.78
C THR A 30 -16.01 8.13 -10.89
N LEU A 31 -16.63 7.85 -9.74
CA LEU A 31 -16.18 6.84 -8.77
C LEU A 31 -17.27 5.79 -8.58
N THR A 32 -16.88 4.52 -8.71
CA THR A 32 -17.76 3.38 -8.41
C THR A 32 -17.22 2.63 -7.19
N SER A 33 -18.00 2.51 -6.12
CA SER A 33 -17.63 1.68 -4.96
C SER A 33 -17.60 0.22 -5.38
N VAL A 34 -16.47 -0.46 -5.15
CA VAL A 34 -16.26 -1.86 -5.55
C VAL A 34 -16.02 -2.79 -4.36
N ALA A 35 -15.55 -2.28 -3.23
CA ALA A 35 -15.45 -3.04 -1.99
C ALA A 35 -15.65 -2.16 -0.75
N ARG A 36 -16.09 -2.77 0.35
CA ARG A 36 -16.23 -2.16 1.68
C ARG A 36 -15.67 -3.12 2.74
N PRO A 37 -14.34 -3.31 2.78
CA PRO A 37 -13.73 -4.29 3.65
C PRO A 37 -13.92 -3.93 5.13
N THR A 38 -14.13 -4.95 5.97
CA THR A 38 -14.05 -4.81 7.43
C THR A 38 -12.59 -4.88 7.85
N LEU A 39 -12.09 -3.82 8.49
CA LEU A 39 -10.69 -3.68 8.93
C LEU A 39 -10.64 -3.40 10.44
N ASP A 40 -9.47 -3.53 11.06
CA ASP A 40 -9.24 -3.18 12.47
C ASP A 40 -9.13 -1.67 12.74
N GLY A 41 -9.10 -0.85 11.69
CA GLY A 41 -8.98 0.59 11.78
C GLY A 41 -9.17 1.29 10.44
N ILE A 42 -8.71 2.54 10.37
CA ILE A 42 -8.75 3.34 9.15
C ILE A 42 -7.72 2.79 8.16
N MET A 43 -8.14 2.62 6.91
CA MET A 43 -7.25 2.33 5.80
C MET A 43 -6.39 3.55 5.49
N THR A 44 -5.07 3.39 5.60
CA THR A 44 -4.10 4.47 5.44
C THR A 44 -3.48 4.50 4.07
N ASP A 45 -3.26 3.32 3.46
CA ASP A 45 -2.75 3.20 2.10
C ASP A 45 -3.08 1.83 1.49
N THR A 46 -2.83 1.67 0.19
CA THR A 46 -3.02 0.43 -0.55
C THR A 46 -1.92 0.21 -1.58
N ALA A 47 -1.56 -1.05 -1.83
CA ALA A 47 -0.57 -1.40 -2.85
C ALA A 47 -0.98 -2.67 -3.58
N THR A 48 -0.65 -2.75 -4.86
CA THR A 48 -0.98 -3.89 -5.71
C THR A 48 0.30 -4.63 -6.10
N ASP A 49 0.32 -5.95 -5.99
CA ASP A 49 1.43 -6.76 -6.49
C ASP A 49 1.37 -6.95 -8.03
N SER A 50 2.39 -7.59 -8.61
CA SER A 50 2.45 -7.86 -10.06
C SER A 50 1.41 -8.87 -10.56
N ALA A 51 0.82 -9.67 -9.66
CA ALA A 51 -0.29 -10.57 -9.96
C ALA A 51 -1.65 -9.88 -9.85
N GLY A 52 -1.67 -8.62 -9.39
CA GLY A 52 -2.85 -7.82 -9.14
C GLY A 52 -3.67 -8.23 -7.93
N THR A 53 -3.00 -8.73 -6.90
CA THR A 53 -3.56 -8.76 -5.55
C THR A 53 -3.46 -7.37 -4.93
N LEU A 54 -4.58 -6.86 -4.40
CA LEU A 54 -4.60 -5.62 -3.64
C LEU A 54 -4.37 -5.88 -2.15
N TYR A 55 -3.41 -5.16 -1.59
CA TYR A 55 -3.07 -5.14 -0.18
C TYR A 55 -3.51 -3.83 0.45
N LEU A 56 -4.04 -3.91 1.67
CA LEU A 56 -4.54 -2.76 2.41
C LEU A 56 -3.72 -2.58 3.68
N LEU A 57 -3.32 -1.34 3.95
CA LEU A 57 -2.61 -0.93 5.15
C LEU A 57 -3.58 -0.22 6.10
N THR A 58 -3.57 -0.59 7.37
CA THR A 58 -4.07 0.25 8.46
C THR A 58 -2.92 0.75 9.30
N PHE A 59 -3.17 1.52 10.35
CA PHE A 59 -2.13 1.91 11.29
C PHE A 59 -1.51 0.73 12.07
N THR A 60 -2.13 -0.46 12.03
CA THR A 60 -1.76 -1.61 12.87
C THR A 60 -1.54 -2.90 12.08
N SER A 61 -2.26 -3.09 10.98
CA SER A 61 -2.37 -4.39 10.30
C SER A 61 -2.26 -4.30 8.79
N LEU A 62 -1.78 -5.40 8.20
CA LEU A 62 -1.76 -5.63 6.77
C LEU A 62 -2.86 -6.61 6.39
N TYR A 63 -3.60 -6.31 5.34
CA TYR A 63 -4.68 -7.15 4.81
C TYR A 63 -4.48 -7.46 3.33
N ARG A 64 -5.09 -8.56 2.89
CA ARG A 64 -5.27 -8.92 1.48
C ARG A 64 -6.74 -8.80 1.10
N LEU A 65 -7.05 -8.08 0.02
CA LEU A 65 -8.41 -7.98 -0.48
C LEU A 65 -8.71 -9.10 -1.48
N ASN A 66 -9.82 -9.80 -1.27
CA ASN A 66 -10.35 -10.77 -2.20
C ASN A 66 -11.04 -10.06 -3.37
N SER A 67 -10.59 -10.32 -4.60
CA SER A 67 -11.14 -9.73 -5.83
C SER A 67 -12.52 -10.25 -6.21
N THR A 68 -12.92 -11.41 -5.68
CA THR A 68 -14.20 -12.07 -6.02
C THR A 68 -15.36 -11.45 -5.24
N ASP A 69 -15.18 -11.20 -3.95
CA ASP A 69 -16.26 -10.78 -3.04
C ASP A 69 -15.96 -9.47 -2.28
N GLY A 70 -14.77 -8.89 -2.46
CA GLY A 70 -14.37 -7.65 -1.79
C GLY A 70 -14.10 -7.80 -0.29
N THR A 71 -13.98 -9.03 0.23
CA THR A 71 -13.66 -9.29 1.64
C THR A 71 -12.16 -9.12 1.91
N ALA A 72 -11.82 -8.52 3.06
CA ALA A 72 -10.43 -8.40 3.49
C ALA A 72 -10.05 -9.57 4.42
N SER A 73 -8.95 -10.24 4.09
CA SER A 73 -8.32 -11.25 4.95
C SER A 73 -7.13 -10.62 5.68
N LEU A 74 -7.11 -10.70 7.01
CA LEU A 74 -5.97 -10.24 7.81
C LEU A 74 -4.74 -11.11 7.50
N ILE A 75 -3.63 -10.46 7.17
CA ILE A 75 -2.32 -11.13 7.07
C ILE A 75 -1.64 -11.10 8.44
N GLY A 76 -1.68 -9.95 9.13
CA GLY A 76 -1.18 -9.83 10.50
C GLY A 76 -0.84 -8.40 10.90
N ALA A 77 -0.54 -8.22 12.19
CA ALA A 77 -0.11 -6.95 12.73
C ALA A 77 1.35 -6.65 12.31
N HIS A 78 1.60 -5.49 11.71
CA HIS A 78 2.92 -5.14 11.20
C HIS A 78 3.86 -4.56 12.26
N GLY A 79 3.32 -3.98 13.34
CA GLY A 79 4.10 -3.44 14.45
C GLY A 79 4.83 -2.12 14.14
N VAL A 80 4.36 -1.37 13.16
CA VAL A 80 4.93 -0.07 12.75
C VAL A 80 3.96 1.02 13.18
N VAL A 81 4.35 1.86 14.12
CA VAL A 81 3.48 2.93 14.63
C VAL A 81 3.38 4.03 13.57
N GLY A 82 2.18 4.31 13.06
CA GLY A 82 1.96 5.37 12.06
C GLY A 82 2.27 4.98 10.62
N ALA A 83 2.21 3.69 10.29
CA ALA A 83 2.35 3.23 8.92
C ALA A 83 1.27 3.87 8.02
N ASN A 84 1.71 4.61 7.01
CA ASN A 84 0.81 5.40 6.15
C ASN A 84 1.27 5.49 4.69
N ALA A 85 2.26 4.71 4.30
CA ALA A 85 2.72 4.61 2.92
C ALA A 85 3.06 3.15 2.62
N LEU A 86 2.73 2.65 1.43
CA LEU A 86 2.84 1.25 1.06
C LEU A 86 3.18 1.12 -0.43
N SER A 87 4.21 0.36 -0.78
CA SER A 87 4.54 0.11 -2.18
C SER A 87 5.26 -1.22 -2.37
N PHE A 88 4.94 -1.92 -3.45
CA PHE A 88 5.75 -3.05 -3.91
C PHE A 88 6.93 -2.54 -4.74
N ASP A 89 8.09 -3.19 -4.59
CA ASP A 89 9.18 -3.06 -5.56
C ASP A 89 8.99 -4.00 -6.77
N GLY A 90 9.91 -3.92 -7.73
CA GLY A 90 9.89 -4.76 -8.94
C GLY A 90 10.21 -6.24 -8.69
N SER A 91 10.65 -6.61 -7.49
CA SER A 91 10.92 -8.00 -7.08
C SER A 91 9.73 -8.63 -6.34
N GLY A 92 8.71 -7.84 -5.98
CA GLY A 92 7.57 -8.27 -5.16
C GLY A 92 7.79 -8.11 -3.65
N ALA A 93 8.84 -7.39 -3.22
CA ALA A 93 8.99 -7.00 -1.83
C ALA A 93 8.07 -5.82 -1.50
N LEU A 94 7.31 -5.94 -0.40
CA LEU A 94 6.41 -4.90 0.08
C LEU A 94 7.12 -4.01 1.10
N TYR A 95 7.14 -2.71 0.82
CA TYR A 95 7.74 -1.69 1.67
C TYR A 95 6.69 -0.77 2.27
N ALA A 96 6.93 -0.32 3.49
CA ALA A 96 6.12 0.69 4.16
C ALA A 96 6.99 1.79 4.77
N ALA A 97 6.42 2.98 4.92
CA ALA A 97 7.01 4.08 5.69
C ALA A 97 6.02 4.60 6.73
N SER A 98 6.57 5.26 7.74
CA SER A 98 5.84 5.75 8.90
C SER A 98 5.88 7.28 8.99
N ASN A 99 4.79 7.89 9.45
CA ASN A 99 4.77 9.31 9.78
C ASN A 99 5.36 9.63 11.18
N ASN A 100 5.78 8.63 11.96
CA ASN A 100 6.34 8.81 13.31
C ASN A 100 7.87 8.68 13.39
N ASP A 101 8.52 8.14 12.37
CA ASP A 101 9.97 7.92 12.36
C ASP A 101 10.56 8.07 10.95
N THR A 102 11.86 7.80 10.82
CA THR A 102 12.62 7.93 9.56
C THR A 102 13.09 6.58 9.05
N LEU A 103 12.33 5.51 9.31
CA LEU A 103 12.68 4.16 8.90
C LEU A 103 11.86 3.73 7.68
N LEU A 104 12.53 2.99 6.80
CA LEU A 104 11.88 2.18 5.79
C LEU A 104 11.69 0.77 6.34
N TYR A 105 10.48 0.24 6.18
CA TYR A 105 10.13 -1.10 6.63
C TYR A 105 9.89 -2.02 5.43
N ARG A 106 10.28 -3.28 5.56
CA ARG A 106 9.82 -4.37 4.68
C ARG A 106 8.80 -5.21 5.43
N LEU A 107 7.64 -5.42 4.83
CA LEU A 107 6.55 -6.20 5.42
C LEU A 107 6.58 -7.63 4.88
N ASN A 108 6.42 -8.59 5.78
CA ASN A 108 6.34 -10.00 5.41
C ASN A 108 4.91 -10.36 4.96
N LEU A 109 4.73 -10.84 3.73
CA LEU A 109 3.41 -11.11 3.16
C LEU A 109 2.67 -12.32 3.76
N SER A 110 3.34 -13.18 4.53
CA SER A 110 2.69 -14.32 5.20
C SER A 110 2.35 -14.05 6.67
N THR A 111 2.97 -13.05 7.30
CA THR A 111 2.79 -12.76 8.74
C THR A 111 2.41 -11.32 9.06
N GLY A 112 2.52 -10.41 8.09
CA GLY A 112 2.29 -8.97 8.23
C GLY A 112 3.45 -8.23 8.91
N ARG A 113 4.30 -8.93 9.67
CA ARG A 113 5.35 -8.33 10.50
C ARG A 113 6.35 -7.53 9.68
N ALA A 114 6.68 -6.33 10.17
CA ALA A 114 7.70 -5.49 9.58
C ALA A 114 9.11 -5.82 10.11
N THR A 115 10.10 -5.63 9.25
CA THR A 115 11.52 -5.55 9.59
C THR A 115 12.08 -4.24 9.05
N VAL A 116 13.01 -3.62 9.77
CA VAL A 116 13.69 -2.41 9.28
C VAL A 116 14.52 -2.79 8.04
N ALA A 117 14.28 -2.08 6.95
CA ALA A 117 14.97 -2.25 5.68
C ALA A 117 15.95 -1.12 5.38
N GLY A 118 15.85 0.01 6.08
CA GLY A 118 16.72 1.17 5.88
C GLY A 118 16.17 2.44 6.51
N ASN A 119 16.68 3.57 6.05
CA ASN A 119 16.25 4.91 6.46
C ASN A 119 15.63 5.67 5.29
N VAL A 120 14.72 6.58 5.62
CA VAL A 120 14.16 7.60 4.72
C VAL A 120 14.61 9.00 5.18
N PRO A 121 14.61 10.03 4.30
CA PRO A 121 15.13 11.35 4.66
C PRO A 121 14.37 12.08 5.78
N THR A 122 13.07 11.82 5.91
CA THR A 122 12.14 12.45 6.87
C THR A 122 10.98 11.48 7.09
N SER A 123 10.09 11.74 8.05
CA SER A 123 8.89 10.92 8.23
C SER A 123 7.93 11.06 7.05
N SER A 124 7.18 10.00 6.81
CA SER A 124 6.26 9.88 5.68
C SER A 124 5.17 10.95 5.68
N ALA A 125 4.98 11.59 4.53
CA ALA A 125 3.81 12.41 4.23
C ALA A 125 2.67 11.59 3.60
N GLY A 126 2.86 10.29 3.36
CA GLY A 126 1.79 9.37 3.03
C GLY A 126 1.90 8.62 1.69
N ASP A 127 3.06 8.61 1.03
CA ASP A 127 3.19 7.81 -0.20
C ASP A 127 4.61 7.27 -0.45
N LEU A 128 4.65 6.09 -1.07
CA LEU A 128 5.82 5.40 -1.60
C LEU A 128 5.51 4.93 -3.04
N ALA A 129 6.40 5.23 -3.98
CA ALA A 129 6.21 4.82 -5.37
C ALA A 129 7.45 4.14 -5.93
N PHE A 130 7.33 2.91 -6.43
CA PHE A 130 8.42 2.24 -7.12
C PHE A 130 8.36 2.47 -8.62
N ILE A 131 9.38 3.14 -9.19
CA ILE A 131 9.43 3.47 -10.61
C ILE A 131 10.84 3.19 -11.13
N LYS A 132 10.95 2.34 -12.17
CA LYS A 132 12.19 2.05 -12.89
C LYS A 132 13.37 1.67 -11.96
N GLY A 133 13.13 0.77 -11.01
CA GLY A 133 14.19 0.29 -10.11
C GLY A 133 14.46 1.18 -8.90
N ARG A 134 13.70 2.26 -8.72
CA ARG A 134 13.92 3.24 -7.64
C ARG A 134 12.64 3.38 -6.83
N LEU A 135 12.79 3.42 -5.51
CA LEU A 135 11.70 3.72 -4.60
C LEU A 135 11.73 5.22 -4.31
N PHE A 136 10.65 5.90 -4.67
CA PHE A 136 10.39 7.30 -4.40
C PHE A 136 9.55 7.42 -3.13
N PHE A 137 9.74 8.51 -2.41
CA PHE A 137 9.16 8.71 -1.10
C PHE A 137 8.67 10.14 -0.94
N ALA A 138 7.40 10.30 -0.57
CA ALA A 138 6.83 11.58 -0.17
C ALA A 138 7.02 11.79 1.33
N GLY A 139 7.85 12.78 1.69
CA GLY A 139 8.18 13.11 3.07
C GLY A 139 7.61 14.45 3.51
N ASN A 140 7.50 14.63 4.82
CA ASN A 140 7.11 15.91 5.40
C ASN A 140 8.12 17.02 5.07
N ASN A 141 7.69 18.29 5.15
CA ASN A 141 8.48 19.48 4.80
C ASN A 141 8.89 19.51 3.32
N ASP A 142 7.92 19.33 2.42
CA ASP A 142 8.09 19.43 0.96
C ASP A 142 9.22 18.54 0.39
N THR A 143 9.45 17.38 1.02
CA THR A 143 10.55 16.50 0.64
C THR A 143 10.09 15.41 -0.32
N LEU A 144 10.73 15.33 -1.49
CA LEU A 144 10.70 14.15 -2.35
C LEU A 144 12.04 13.42 -2.23
N GLY A 145 12.02 12.24 -1.61
CA GLY A 145 13.21 11.40 -1.45
C GLY A 145 13.30 10.34 -2.53
N VAL A 146 14.54 9.91 -2.82
CA VAL A 146 14.78 8.67 -3.55
C VAL A 146 15.59 7.73 -2.68
N ILE A 147 15.05 6.54 -2.47
CA ILE A 147 15.65 5.47 -1.68
C ILE A 147 16.35 4.52 -2.65
N ASN A 148 17.64 4.30 -2.44
CA ASN A 148 18.37 3.27 -3.14
C ASN A 148 18.26 1.96 -2.35
N LEU A 149 17.50 0.99 -2.86
CA LEU A 149 17.33 -0.29 -2.18
C LEU A 149 18.59 -1.16 -2.20
N LEU A 150 19.59 -0.83 -3.03
CA LEU A 150 20.85 -1.58 -3.14
C LEU A 150 21.88 -1.22 -2.05
N THR A 151 21.63 -0.21 -1.23
CA THR A 151 22.55 0.21 -0.17
C THR A 151 22.29 -0.46 1.17
N PHE A 152 21.27 -1.33 1.26
CA PHE A 152 20.90 -2.04 2.47
C PHE A 152 21.25 -3.53 2.30
N SER A 153 22.43 -3.91 2.80
CA SER A 153 22.96 -5.28 2.82
C SER A 153 22.88 -5.89 4.20
#